data_AF-A0A534JN32-F1
#
_entry.id   AF-A0A534JN32-F1
#
_cell.length_a   1.000
_cell.length_b   1.000
_cell.length_c   1.000
_cell.angle_alpha   90.00
_cell.angle_beta   90.00
_cell.angle_gamma   90.00
#
_symmetry.space_group_name_H-M   'P 1'
#
loop_
_entity.id
_entity.type
_entity.pdbx_description
1 polymer ?
#
loop_
_entity_poly.entity_id
_entity_poly.type
_entity_poly.pdbx_seq_one_letter_code
_entity_poly.pdbx_strand_id
1 'polypeptide(L)'
;MVGAFQVFFEGWIFIFLALCAVGIIALLVGALWMYQDAQSRRMDATIWLVFLIIATLIGTIVGFVIVIVLYLIIRESHPVGGGMPAAYMPGYAPMQTPPVPAACPVCGRPMMWYPQYQRWYCPTCGQYR
;
A
#
# COMPACT_ATOMS: atom_id res chain seq x y z
N MET A 1 -4.26 -3.76 -25.29
CA MET A 1 -3.84 -4.59 -24.15
C MET A 1 -4.53 -4.00 -22.93
N VAL A 2 -5.60 -4.64 -22.43
CA VAL A 2 -6.27 -4.20 -21.21
C VAL A 2 -5.29 -4.43 -20.07
N GLY A 3 -4.88 -3.38 -19.37
CA GLY A 3 -3.89 -3.49 -18.30
C GLY A 3 -4.42 -4.37 -17.17
N ALA A 4 -3.57 -5.16 -16.52
CA ALA A 4 -3.94 -6.00 -15.37
C ALA A 4 -4.66 -5.20 -14.26
N PHE A 5 -4.34 -3.91 -14.14
CA PHE A 5 -5.01 -2.96 -13.25
C PHE A 5 -6.49 -2.74 -13.57
N GLN A 6 -6.87 -2.75 -14.86
CA GLN A 6 -8.26 -2.55 -15.32
C GLN A 6 -9.16 -3.75 -14.95
N VAL A 7 -8.65 -4.97 -15.10
CA VAL A 7 -9.38 -6.21 -14.78
C VAL A 7 -9.55 -6.39 -13.26
N PHE A 8 -8.53 -6.03 -12.47
CA PHE A 8 -8.68 -5.95 -11.01
C PHE A 8 -9.72 -4.88 -10.62
N PHE A 9 -9.61 -3.65 -11.11
CA PHE A 9 -10.59 -2.62 -10.75
C PHE A 9 -12.03 -2.96 -11.16
N GLU A 10 -12.24 -3.51 -12.36
CA GLU A 10 -13.57 -3.93 -12.82
C GLU A 10 -14.13 -5.10 -12.00
N GLY A 11 -13.33 -6.11 -11.63
CA GLY A 11 -13.85 -7.21 -10.81
C GLY A 11 -14.20 -6.78 -9.38
N TRP A 12 -13.33 -5.97 -8.77
CA TRP A 12 -13.48 -5.57 -7.37
C TRP A 12 -14.55 -4.50 -7.15
N ILE A 13 -14.83 -3.65 -8.15
CA ILE A 13 -15.89 -2.64 -8.03
C ILE A 13 -17.28 -3.28 -7.93
N PHE A 14 -17.56 -4.35 -8.70
CA PHE A 14 -18.85 -5.05 -8.60
C PHE A 14 -19.04 -5.70 -7.24
N ILE A 15 -17.99 -6.31 -6.67
CA ILE A 15 -18.02 -6.91 -5.34
C ILE A 15 -18.30 -5.84 -4.27
N PHE A 16 -17.59 -4.71 -4.34
CA PHE A 16 -17.78 -3.60 -3.41
C PHE A 16 -19.21 -3.03 -3.48
N LEU A 17 -19.71 -2.77 -4.70
CA LEU A 17 -21.07 -2.30 -4.91
C LEU A 17 -22.11 -3.31 -4.41
N ALA A 18 -21.89 -4.60 -4.62
CA ALA A 18 -22.76 -5.65 -4.11
C ALA A 18 -22.79 -5.66 -2.57
N LEU A 19 -21.64 -5.53 -1.89
CA LEU A 19 -21.58 -5.45 -0.43
C LEU A 19 -22.29 -4.21 0.11
N CYS A 20 -22.09 -3.05 -0.52
CA CYS A 20 -22.82 -1.83 -0.17
C CYS A 20 -24.32 -2.01 -0.35
N ALA A 21 -24.76 -2.58 -1.47
CA ALA A 21 -26.18 -2.84 -1.73
C ALA A 21 -26.77 -3.79 -0.68
N VAL A 22 -26.09 -4.89 -0.34
CA VAL A 22 -26.52 -5.84 0.70
C VAL A 22 -26.63 -5.14 2.06
N GLY A 23 -25.65 -4.31 2.43
CA GLY A 23 -25.68 -3.55 3.68
C GLY A 23 -26.85 -2.57 3.76
N ILE A 24 -27.12 -1.85 2.66
CA ILE A 24 -28.27 -0.91 2.57
C ILE A 24 -29.59 -1.69 2.66
N ILE A 25 -29.73 -2.80 1.92
CA ILE A 25 -30.93 -3.63 1.96
C ILE A 25 -31.16 -4.17 3.38
N ALA A 26 -30.11 -4.65 4.06
CA ALA A 26 -30.21 -5.13 5.43
C ALA A 26 -30.66 -4.02 6.39
N LEU A 27 -30.13 -2.79 6.25
CA LEU A 27 -30.56 -1.63 7.03
C LEU A 27 -32.03 -1.27 6.78
N LEU A 28 -32.46 -1.26 5.51
CA LEU A 28 -33.85 -0.96 5.16
C LEU A 28 -34.81 -2.02 5.69
N VAL A 29 -34.51 -3.31 5.48
CA VAL A 29 -35.33 -4.42 5.99
C VAL A 29 -35.36 -4.40 7.52
N GLY A 30 -34.22 -4.20 8.18
CA GLY A 30 -34.13 -4.08 9.63
C GLY A 30 -34.91 -2.88 10.16
N ALA A 31 -34.83 -1.72 9.52
CA ALA A 31 -35.57 -0.53 9.90
C ALA A 31 -37.08 -0.71 9.71
N LEU A 32 -37.51 -1.30 8.59
CA LEU A 32 -38.93 -1.62 8.34
C LEU A 32 -39.46 -2.61 9.37
N TRP A 33 -38.70 -3.68 9.64
CA TRP A 33 -39.06 -4.66 10.66
C TRP A 33 -39.17 -4.02 12.05
N MET A 34 -38.17 -3.24 12.46
CA MET A 34 -38.15 -2.56 13.76
C MET A 34 -39.30 -1.53 13.86
N TYR A 35 -39.62 -0.83 12.79
CA TYR A 35 -40.73 0.11 12.74
C TYR A 35 -42.07 -0.60 12.94
N GLN A 36 -42.29 -1.72 12.24
CA GLN A 36 -43.50 -2.54 12.39
C GLN A 36 -43.59 -3.16 13.78
N ASP A 37 -42.49 -3.68 14.33
CA ASP A 37 -42.45 -4.25 15.69
C ASP A 37 -42.76 -3.17 16.74
N ALA A 38 -42.19 -1.97 16.62
CA ALA A 38 -42.48 -0.85 17.50
C ALA A 38 -43.96 -0.43 17.44
N GLN A 39 -44.54 -0.34 16.24
CA GLN A 39 -45.98 -0.06 16.08
C GLN A 39 -46.86 -1.16 16.69
N SER A 40 -46.51 -2.44 16.49
CA SER A 40 -47.27 -3.57 17.03
C SER A 40 -47.33 -3.56 18.56
N ARG A 41 -46.28 -3.04 19.20
CA ARG A 41 -46.15 -2.89 20.66
C ARG A 41 -46.73 -1.57 21.19
N ARG A 42 -47.35 -0.75 20.33
CA ARG A 42 -47.83 0.61 20.64
C ARG A 42 -46.74 1.53 21.21
N MET A 43 -45.48 1.31 20.82
CA MET A 43 -44.39 2.24 21.10
C MET A 43 -44.33 3.30 19.99
N ASP A 44 -43.79 4.48 20.30
CA ASP A 44 -43.56 5.52 19.28
C ASP A 44 -42.47 5.07 18.31
N ALA A 45 -42.89 4.54 17.17
CA ALA A 45 -42.02 3.98 16.14
C ALA A 45 -41.07 5.02 15.54
N THR A 46 -41.46 6.31 15.57
CA THR A 46 -40.63 7.40 15.07
C THR A 46 -39.37 7.56 15.91
N ILE A 47 -39.49 7.47 17.24
CA ILE A 47 -38.36 7.59 18.16
C ILE A 47 -37.36 6.46 17.94
N TRP A 48 -37.85 5.23 17.81
CA TRP A 48 -36.98 4.08 17.54
C TRP A 48 -36.24 4.20 16.21
N LEU A 49 -36.91 4.66 15.15
CA LEU A 49 -36.28 4.93 13.86
C LEU A 49 -35.20 6.01 13.97
N VAL A 50 -35.47 7.10 14.72
CA VAL A 50 -34.49 8.15 14.99
C VAL A 50 -33.28 7.60 15.74
N PHE A 51 -33.47 6.75 16.77
CA PHE A 51 -32.37 6.09 17.46
C PHE A 51 -31.54 5.19 16.56
N LEU A 52 -32.15 4.43 15.65
CA LEU A 52 -31.42 3.61 14.69
C LEU A 52 -30.56 4.47 13.76
N ILE A 53 -31.10 5.58 13.24
CA ILE A 53 -30.35 6.52 12.40
C ILE A 53 -29.16 7.09 13.18
N ILE A 54 -29.41 7.61 14.38
CA ILE A 54 -28.37 8.19 15.23
C ILE A 54 -27.30 7.14 15.57
N ALA A 55 -27.68 5.93 15.97
CA ALA A 55 -26.76 4.85 16.30
C ALA A 55 -25.89 4.45 15.09
N THR A 56 -26.48 4.37 13.90
CA THR A 56 -25.75 4.07 12.66
C THR A 56 -24.74 5.17 12.34
N LEU A 57 -25.14 6.44 12.43
CA LEU A 57 -24.25 7.58 12.20
C LEU A 57 -23.11 7.62 13.22
N ILE A 58 -23.41 7.49 14.51
CA ILE A 58 -22.41 7.44 15.58
C ILE A 58 -21.46 6.26 15.36
N GLY A 59 -21.96 5.07 15.03
CA GLY A 59 -21.12 3.90 14.75
C GLY A 59 -20.13 4.14 13.61
N THR A 60 -20.57 4.77 12.52
CA THR A 60 -19.67 5.13 11.40
C THR A 60 -18.62 6.17 11.81
N ILE A 61 -19.01 7.21 12.54
CA ILE A 61 -18.08 8.26 13.00
C ILE A 61 -17.05 7.68 13.99
N VAL A 62 -17.51 6.91 14.98
CA VAL A 62 -16.64 6.25 15.97
C VAL A 62 -15.69 5.28 15.28
N GLY A 63 -16.18 4.44 14.36
CA GLY A 63 -15.35 3.54 13.57
C GLY A 63 -14.28 4.29 12.76
N PHE A 64 -14.66 5.40 12.13
CA PHE A 64 -13.72 6.25 11.39
C PHE A 64 -12.66 6.88 12.30
N VAL A 65 -13.05 7.40 13.47
CA VAL A 65 -12.11 7.95 14.45
C VAL A 65 -11.14 6.87 14.95
N ILE A 66 -11.63 5.65 15.22
CA ILE A 66 -10.79 4.51 15.59
C ILE A 66 -9.77 4.20 14.49
N VAL A 67 -10.21 4.09 13.23
CA VAL A 67 -9.31 3.83 12.10
C VAL A 67 -8.28 4.96 11.93
N ILE A 68 -8.69 6.23 12.09
CA ILE A 68 -7.78 7.38 12.07
C ILE A 68 -6.73 7.25 13.17
N VAL A 69 -7.15 6.99 14.40
CA VAL A 69 -6.23 6.89 15.54
C VAL A 69 -5.25 5.73 15.32
N LEU A 70 -5.74 4.55 14.90
CA LEU A 70 -4.91 3.41 14.54
C LEU A 70 -3.94 3.75 13.41
N TYR A 71 -4.41 4.42 12.35
CA TYR A 71 -3.58 4.87 11.25
C TYR A 71 -2.48 5.83 11.72
N LEU A 72 -2.79 6.79 12.59
CA LEU A 72 -1.80 7.72 13.13
C LEU A 72 -0.78 7.03 14.02
N ILE A 73 -1.20 6.07 14.85
CA ILE A 73 -0.29 5.24 15.66
C ILE A 73 0.66 4.45 14.77
N ILE A 74 0.13 3.77 13.75
CA ILE A 74 0.92 2.97 12.80
C ILE A 74 1.83 3.86 11.95
N ARG A 75 1.38 5.04 11.54
CA ARG A 75 2.16 5.96 10.70
C ARG A 75 3.50 6.33 11.35
N GLU A 76 3.53 6.52 12.66
CA GLU A 76 4.76 6.90 13.37
C GLU A 76 5.88 5.87 13.17
N SER A 77 5.55 4.57 13.04
CA SER A 77 6.53 3.51 12.80
C SER A 77 6.93 3.34 11.33
N HIS A 78 6.22 3.97 10.39
CA HIS A 78 6.51 3.92 8.95
C HIS A 78 6.92 5.30 8.44
N PRO A 79 8.20 5.68 8.56
CA PRO A 79 8.67 6.98 8.06
C PRO A 79 8.45 7.08 6.55
N VAL A 80 7.91 8.22 6.12
CA VAL A 80 7.75 8.54 4.70
C VAL A 80 9.14 8.65 4.08
N GLY A 81 9.45 7.80 3.09
CA GLY A 81 10.76 7.78 2.44
C GLY A 81 11.73 6.72 2.99
N GLY A 82 11.26 5.76 3.79
CA GLY A 82 12.00 4.51 3.99
C GLY A 82 12.27 3.89 2.61
N GLY A 83 13.51 4.03 2.13
CA GLY A 83 13.91 3.50 0.83
C GLY A 83 13.46 2.06 0.72
N MET A 84 12.82 1.72 -0.41
CA MET A 84 12.61 0.32 -0.79
C MET A 84 13.85 -0.49 -0.38
N PRO A 85 13.72 -1.60 0.36
CA PRO A 85 14.87 -2.40 0.71
C PRO A 85 15.58 -2.72 -0.60
N ALA A 86 16.88 -2.38 -0.68
CA ALA A 86 17.70 -2.59 -1.87
C ALA A 86 17.65 -4.04 -2.40
N ALA A 87 17.14 -4.97 -1.57
CA ALA A 87 16.80 -6.35 -1.93
C ALA A 87 15.73 -6.51 -3.02
N TYR A 88 14.84 -5.54 -3.26
CA TYR A 88 13.84 -5.62 -4.35
C TYR A 88 14.25 -4.82 -5.60
N MET A 89 15.39 -4.12 -5.58
CA MET A 89 16.00 -3.62 -6.82
C MET A 89 16.86 -4.74 -7.42
N PRO A 90 16.48 -5.32 -8.57
CA PRO A 90 17.39 -6.20 -9.27
C PRO A 90 18.54 -5.35 -9.82
N GLY A 91 19.69 -5.40 -9.15
CA GLY A 91 20.96 -5.28 -9.86
C GLY A 91 21.95 -4.17 -9.49
N TYR A 92 21.83 -3.45 -8.36
CA TYR A 92 22.93 -2.56 -7.93
C TYR A 92 23.21 -2.70 -6.44
N ALA A 93 23.87 -3.81 -6.07
CA ALA A 93 24.65 -3.83 -4.83
C ALA A 93 25.68 -2.67 -4.88
N PRO A 94 25.98 -2.01 -3.75
CA PRO A 94 27.06 -1.02 -3.71
C PRO A 94 28.36 -1.71 -4.14
N MET A 95 28.81 -1.39 -5.35
CA MET A 95 29.98 -1.98 -5.96
C MET A 95 31.19 -1.55 -5.14
N GLN A 96 31.77 -2.52 -4.42
CA GLN A 96 33.02 -2.34 -3.70
C GLN A 96 34.09 -1.99 -4.74
N THR A 97 34.51 -0.73 -4.78
CA THR A 97 35.72 -0.34 -5.51
C THR A 97 36.89 -0.95 -4.76
N PRO A 98 37.73 -1.79 -5.40
CA PRO A 98 38.91 -2.32 -4.75
C PRO A 98 39.81 -1.15 -4.28
N PRO A 99 40.30 -1.19 -3.03
CA PRO A 99 40.92 -0.03 -2.37
C PRO A 99 42.31 0.37 -2.92
N VAL A 100 42.87 -0.40 -3.85
CA VAL A 100 44.22 -0.16 -4.40
C VAL A 100 44.19 -0.20 -5.93
N PRO A 101 44.55 0.90 -6.62
CA PRO A 101 44.71 0.92 -8.07
C PRO A 101 45.74 -0.12 -8.52
N ALA A 102 45.33 -1.11 -9.31
CA ALA A 102 46.29 -2.08 -9.86
C ALA A 102 47.21 -1.39 -10.87
N ALA A 103 48.51 -1.66 -10.83
CA ALA A 103 49.45 -1.20 -11.86
C ALA A 103 49.37 -2.11 -13.10
N CYS A 104 49.41 -1.50 -14.29
CA CYS A 104 49.39 -2.22 -15.55
C CYS A 104 50.69 -3.03 -15.72
N PRO A 105 50.64 -4.34 -16.02
CA PRO A 105 51.85 -5.15 -16.20
C PRO A 105 52.65 -4.79 -17.45
N VAL A 106 52.07 -4.03 -18.39
CA VAL A 106 52.70 -3.66 -19.67
C VAL A 106 53.40 -2.30 -19.59
N CYS A 107 52.84 -1.34 -18.85
CA CYS A 107 53.35 0.04 -18.82
C CYS A 107 53.56 0.62 -17.42
N GLY A 108 53.25 -0.12 -16.34
CA GLY A 108 53.42 0.31 -14.96
C GLY A 108 52.49 1.42 -14.48
N ARG A 109 51.59 1.95 -15.34
CA ARG A 109 50.64 3.02 -15.01
C ARG A 109 49.47 2.53 -14.14
N PRO A 110 48.85 3.41 -13.33
CA PRO A 110 47.66 3.05 -12.55
C PRO A 110 46.48 2.73 -13.48
N MET A 111 45.79 1.62 -13.21
CA MET A 111 44.60 1.20 -13.94
C MET A 111 43.32 1.71 -13.27
N MET A 112 42.27 1.90 -14.08
CA MET A 112 40.95 2.25 -13.59
C MET A 112 40.09 0.99 -13.46
N TRP A 113 39.30 0.90 -12.40
CA TRP A 113 38.36 -0.20 -12.19
C TRP A 113 37.07 0.05 -12.97
N TYR A 114 36.66 -0.90 -13.81
CA TYR A 114 35.35 -0.87 -14.47
C TYR A 114 34.37 -1.79 -13.75
N PRO A 115 33.41 -1.24 -13.00
CA PRO A 115 32.54 -2.04 -12.15
C PRO A 115 31.57 -2.93 -12.95
N GLN A 116 31.23 -2.53 -14.18
CA GLN A 116 30.36 -3.28 -15.10
C GLN A 116 30.94 -4.65 -15.46
N TYR A 117 32.27 -4.77 -15.52
CA TYR A 117 32.97 -5.98 -15.94
C TYR A 117 33.82 -6.59 -14.83
N GLN A 118 33.88 -5.94 -13.67
CA GLN A 118 34.76 -6.29 -12.55
C GLN A 118 36.21 -6.54 -12.99
N ARG A 119 36.75 -5.65 -13.83
CA ARG A 119 38.11 -5.74 -14.39
C ARG A 119 38.82 -4.40 -14.32
N TRP A 120 40.14 -4.47 -14.23
CA TRP A 120 41.02 -3.31 -14.37
C TRP A 120 41.25 -3.02 -15.84
N TYR A 121 41.16 -1.75 -16.22
CA TYR A 121 41.45 -1.29 -17.57
C TYR A 121 42.56 -0.25 -17.54
N CYS A 122 43.53 -0.41 -18.42
CA CYS A 122 44.58 0.58 -18.64
C CYS A 122 44.20 1.52 -19.80
N PRO A 123 43.89 2.80 -19.56
CA PRO A 123 43.51 3.74 -20.62
C PRO A 123 44.66 4.08 -21.58
N THR A 124 45.90 3.76 -21.22
CA THR A 124 47.08 4.02 -22.06
C THR A 124 47.38 2.87 -23.03
N CYS A 125 47.24 1.62 -22.56
CA CYS A 125 47.61 0.44 -23.34
C CYS A 125 46.41 -0.34 -23.87
N GLY A 126 45.19 0.01 -23.47
CA GLY A 126 43.97 -0.72 -23.82
C GLY A 126 43.91 -2.15 -23.25
N GLN A 127 44.76 -2.47 -22.28
CA GLN A 127 44.85 -3.81 -21.70
C GLN A 127 43.92 -3.95 -20.49
N TYR A 128 43.39 -5.16 -20.33
CA TYR A 128 42.55 -5.55 -19.20
C TYR A 128 43.31 -6.46 -18.23
N ARG A 129 42.97 -6.41 -16.95
CA ARG A 129 43.45 -7.31 -15.90
C ARG A 129 42.31 -7.74 -14.98
#